data_AF-T1KEJ3-F1
#
_entry.id   AF-T1KEJ3-F1
#
_cell.length_a   1.000
_cell.length_b   1.000
_cell.length_c   1.000
_cell.angle_alpha   90.00
_cell.angle_beta   90.00
_cell.angle_gamma   90.00
#
_symmetry.space_group_name_H-M   'P 1'
#
loop_
_entity.id
_entity.type
_entity.pdbx_description
1 polymer ?
#
loop_
_entity_poly.entity_id
_entity_poly.type
_entity_poly.pdbx_seq_one_letter_code
_entity_poly.pdbx_strand_id
1 'polypeptide(L)'
;MKVIISPLIFVEMSTIIFVNSFENDSLVQPSSVLAQSVLKKNLTTRIIHLVLLIAYAMKVSCESYLIFNQLFINGFTNSIVKYKTLWRFSYRFIIAYIYFSLMINQSLYNKFFVSCHAIIHGYESVANEFVVRKKATMKKLVFIFFVYEILIVDSSRILKAFLTVNYSQIKLITYYILIVTNAACWTCFVHFIIETCVYLQATFYVISARIENLDSMFSTIREENIAPLLRLNRLLYVKATDASKCINSFFFLIIFSYYVYFALNCIFSFDFFFESIKDSWYMLIRHLIRMIGQFSYMLIVTYAFIHVNQLSVGIFDKVYSLTLTTSGSFEYSNEINLFLLRVGRFDAGFTFAGLFVITPSFVSSLATISLTLGLAIPSLFR
;
A
#
# COMPACT_ATOMS: atom_id res chain seq x y z
N MET A 1 22.72 53.59 30.55
CA MET A 1 22.48 53.40 29.10
C MET A 1 22.12 51.93 28.88
N LYS A 2 20.83 51.58 28.96
CA LYS A 2 20.32 50.21 28.75
C LYS A 2 19.94 50.08 27.28
N VAL A 3 20.69 49.28 26.53
CA VAL A 3 20.38 48.96 25.14
C VAL A 3 19.15 48.05 25.15
N ILE A 4 18.01 48.58 24.69
CA ILE A 4 16.79 47.82 24.47
C ILE A 4 16.97 47.08 23.16
N ILE A 5 17.35 45.80 23.24
CA ILE A 5 17.29 44.90 22.08
C ILE A 5 15.83 44.52 21.90
N SER A 6 15.27 44.93 20.77
CA SER A 6 13.88 44.65 20.38
C SER A 6 13.61 43.14 20.34
N PRO A 7 12.50 42.65 20.93
CA PRO A 7 12.11 41.24 20.86
C PRO A 7 11.75 40.79 19.43
N LEU A 8 11.57 41.73 18.49
CA LEU A 8 11.40 41.41 17.06
C LEU A 8 12.65 40.75 16.46
N ILE A 9 13.84 41.17 16.91
CA ILE A 9 15.13 40.67 16.40
C ILE A 9 15.37 39.24 16.87
N PHE A 10 14.88 38.84 18.06
CA PHE A 10 15.06 37.48 18.58
C PHE A 10 14.10 36.46 17.92
N VAL A 11 12.90 36.91 17.55
CA VAL A 11 11.97 36.11 16.74
C VAL A 11 12.51 35.98 15.31
N GLU A 12 13.02 37.06 14.70
CA GLU A 12 13.70 36.94 13.40
C GLU A 12 14.96 36.07 13.49
N MET A 13 15.82 36.20 14.50
CA MET A 13 17.03 35.37 14.62
C MET A 13 16.74 33.89 14.85
N SER A 14 15.72 33.53 15.63
CA SER A 14 15.34 32.13 15.82
C SER A 14 14.66 31.55 14.57
N THR A 15 13.91 32.36 13.82
CA THR A 15 13.36 31.96 12.52
C THR A 15 14.48 31.86 11.46
N ILE A 16 15.47 32.75 11.48
CA ILE A 16 16.60 32.76 10.53
C ILE A 16 17.60 31.63 10.84
N ILE A 17 17.84 31.28 12.11
CA ILE A 17 18.69 30.14 12.48
C ILE A 17 18.00 28.80 12.16
N PHE A 18 16.66 28.74 12.20
CA PHE A 18 15.93 27.55 11.76
C PHE A 18 15.75 27.48 10.24
N VAL A 19 15.76 28.61 9.53
CA VAL A 19 15.62 28.69 8.07
C VAL A 19 16.95 28.48 7.33
N ASN A 20 18.10 28.83 7.93
CA ASN A 20 19.40 28.74 7.27
C ASN A 20 20.07 27.35 7.29
N SER A 21 19.39 26.28 7.73
CA SER A 21 19.88 24.89 7.56
C SER A 21 19.16 24.10 6.46
N PHE A 22 18.17 24.69 5.78
CA PHE A 22 17.42 24.04 4.71
C PHE A 22 18.03 24.33 3.33
N GLU A 23 19.25 23.83 3.12
CA GLU A 23 19.81 23.73 1.77
C GLU A 23 19.08 22.59 1.02
N ASN A 24 18.14 22.94 0.13
CA ASN A 24 17.65 22.12 -0.99
C ASN A 24 17.15 20.68 -0.73
N ASP A 25 16.70 20.33 0.47
CA ASP A 25 16.15 18.99 0.71
C ASP A 25 14.71 18.85 0.19
N SER A 26 14.56 18.65 -1.11
CA SER A 26 13.30 18.18 -1.68
C SER A 26 12.89 16.81 -1.10
N LEU A 27 11.59 16.56 -0.95
CA LEU A 27 11.08 15.27 -0.47
C LEU A 27 11.69 14.11 -1.27
N VAL A 28 12.22 13.10 -0.56
CA VAL A 28 12.84 11.92 -1.18
C VAL A 28 11.89 11.32 -2.22
N GLN A 29 12.37 11.21 -3.45
CA GLN A 29 11.56 10.73 -4.57
C GLN A 29 11.19 9.24 -4.47
N PRO A 30 10.06 8.82 -5.05
CA PRO A 30 9.67 7.41 -5.03
C PRO A 30 10.68 6.56 -5.81
N SER A 31 10.92 5.37 -5.29
CA SER A 31 11.89 4.39 -5.79
C SER A 31 11.22 3.23 -6.53
N SER A 32 9.93 3.00 -6.33
CA SER A 32 9.18 1.99 -7.05
C SER A 32 9.10 2.33 -8.54
N VAL A 33 9.39 1.33 -9.37
CA VAL A 33 9.32 1.44 -10.84
C VAL A 33 7.95 1.94 -11.29
N LEU A 34 6.87 1.44 -10.67
CA LEU A 34 5.51 1.84 -11.01
C LEU A 34 5.22 3.28 -10.60
N ALA A 35 5.64 3.70 -9.39
CA ALA A 35 5.48 5.08 -8.96
C ALA A 35 6.23 6.07 -9.88
N GLN A 36 7.49 5.76 -10.23
CA GLN A 36 8.27 6.60 -11.14
C GLN A 36 7.68 6.66 -12.55
N SER A 37 7.15 5.52 -13.03
CA SER A 37 6.49 5.42 -14.32
C SER A 37 5.21 6.27 -14.38
N VAL A 38 4.36 6.16 -13.34
CA VAL A 38 3.11 6.92 -13.21
C VAL A 38 3.38 8.43 -13.09
N LEU A 39 4.44 8.84 -12.37
CA LEU A 39 4.85 10.24 -12.27
C LEU A 39 5.55 10.77 -13.53
N LYS A 40 5.73 9.96 -14.59
CA LYS A 40 6.42 10.31 -15.84
C LYS A 40 7.84 10.86 -15.66
N LYS A 41 8.53 10.50 -14.57
CA LYS A 41 9.86 11.03 -14.27
C LYS A 41 10.96 10.50 -15.18
N ASN A 42 10.93 9.19 -15.44
CA ASN A 42 11.98 8.50 -16.19
C ASN A 42 11.39 7.76 -17.39
N LEU A 43 11.97 7.96 -18.58
CA LEU A 43 11.56 7.23 -19.79
C LEU A 43 11.81 5.72 -19.63
N THR A 44 12.92 5.34 -18.99
CA THR A 44 13.30 3.95 -18.74
C THR A 44 12.26 3.21 -17.91
N THR A 45 11.76 3.80 -16.81
CA THR A 45 10.74 3.17 -15.98
C THR A 45 9.39 3.05 -16.67
N ARG A 46 9.08 3.97 -17.60
CA ARG A 46 7.89 3.86 -18.45
C ARG A 46 8.01 2.71 -19.44
N ILE A 47 9.18 2.55 -20.07
CA ILE A 47 9.46 1.41 -20.95
C ILE A 47 9.37 0.11 -20.15
N ILE A 48 9.99 0.04 -18.96
CA ILE A 48 9.91 -1.14 -18.09
C ILE A 48 8.45 -1.45 -17.72
N HIS A 49 7.66 -0.45 -17.30
CA HIS A 49 6.24 -0.66 -16.98
C HIS A 49 5.46 -1.19 -18.20
N LEU A 50 5.70 -0.65 -19.40
CA LEU A 50 5.06 -1.12 -20.62
C LEU A 50 5.48 -2.56 -20.97
N VAL A 51 6.76 -2.90 -20.82
CA VAL A 51 7.25 -4.29 -20.99
C VAL A 51 6.58 -5.23 -20.00
N LEU A 52 6.46 -4.85 -18.72
CA LEU A 52 5.77 -5.64 -17.69
C LEU A 52 4.29 -5.83 -18.04
N LEU A 53 3.61 -4.78 -18.53
CA LEU A 53 2.21 -4.84 -18.97
C LEU A 53 2.04 -5.80 -20.16
N ILE A 54 2.88 -5.69 -21.20
CA ILE A 54 2.85 -6.58 -22.37
C ILE A 54 3.11 -8.02 -21.94
N ALA A 55 4.12 -8.26 -21.10
CA ALA A 55 4.43 -9.59 -20.61
C ALA A 55 3.26 -10.22 -19.84
N TYR A 56 2.57 -9.44 -19.02
CA TYR A 56 1.40 -9.91 -18.29
C TYR A 56 0.20 -10.18 -19.22
N ALA A 57 -0.04 -9.32 -20.21
CA ALA A 57 -1.08 -9.52 -21.22
C ALA A 57 -0.82 -10.76 -22.09
N MET A 58 0.42 -11.00 -22.48
CA MET A 58 0.83 -12.21 -23.19
C MET A 58 0.63 -13.46 -22.32
N LYS A 59 1.02 -13.41 -21.04
CA LYS A 59 0.79 -14.51 -20.10
C LYS A 59 -0.69 -14.84 -19.95
N VAL A 60 -1.52 -13.81 -19.77
CA VAL A 60 -2.98 -13.93 -19.69
C VAL A 60 -3.52 -14.60 -20.96
N SER A 61 -3.11 -14.12 -22.13
CA SER A 61 -3.56 -14.67 -23.42
C SER A 61 -3.14 -16.13 -23.62
N CYS A 62 -1.90 -16.48 -23.28
CA CYS A 62 -1.38 -17.85 -23.36
C CYS A 62 -2.16 -18.80 -22.45
N GLU A 63 -2.40 -18.41 -21.20
CA GLU A 63 -3.20 -19.24 -20.29
C GLU A 63 -4.68 -19.30 -20.70
N SER A 64 -5.21 -18.23 -21.30
CA SER A 64 -6.55 -18.22 -21.87
C SER A 64 -6.70 -19.32 -22.91
N TYR A 65 -5.72 -19.40 -23.81
CA TYR A 65 -5.66 -20.42 -24.84
C TYR A 65 -5.59 -21.83 -24.23
N LEU A 66 -4.73 -22.05 -23.24
CA LEU A 66 -4.60 -23.35 -22.57
C LEU A 66 -5.89 -23.78 -21.87
N ILE A 67 -6.56 -22.87 -21.16
CA ILE A 67 -7.82 -23.16 -20.45
C ILE A 67 -8.94 -23.45 -21.45
N PHE A 68 -9.02 -22.67 -22.53
CA PHE A 68 -10.02 -22.89 -23.58
C PHE A 68 -9.81 -24.23 -24.28
N ASN A 69 -8.55 -24.57 -24.59
CA ASN A 69 -8.20 -25.86 -25.18
C ASN A 69 -8.52 -27.03 -24.24
N GLN A 70 -8.23 -26.90 -22.94
CA GLN A 70 -8.57 -27.92 -21.94
C GLN A 70 -10.09 -28.10 -21.80
N LEU A 71 -10.84 -27.00 -21.80
CA LEU A 71 -12.31 -27.01 -21.79
C LEU A 71 -12.89 -27.75 -23.01
N PHE A 72 -12.31 -27.54 -24.19
CA PHE A 72 -12.83 -28.08 -25.44
C PHE A 72 -12.46 -29.56 -25.65
N ILE A 73 -11.23 -29.96 -25.31
CA ILE A 73 -10.73 -31.32 -25.60
C ILE A 73 -11.08 -32.31 -24.50
N ASN A 74 -10.81 -31.96 -23.23
CA ASN A 74 -10.79 -32.94 -22.13
C ASN A 74 -11.92 -32.72 -21.10
N GLY A 75 -12.61 -31.58 -21.16
CA GLY A 75 -13.47 -31.14 -20.07
C GLY A 75 -12.70 -30.95 -18.75
N PHE A 76 -13.41 -30.65 -17.67
CA PHE A 76 -12.82 -30.60 -16.33
C PHE A 76 -13.22 -31.85 -15.54
N THR A 77 -12.24 -32.50 -14.91
CA THR A 77 -12.45 -33.71 -14.11
C THR A 77 -13.21 -33.45 -12.80
N ASN A 78 -13.14 -32.23 -12.26
CA ASN A 78 -13.78 -31.81 -11.01
C ASN A 78 -14.32 -30.37 -11.14
N SER A 79 -15.53 -30.13 -10.65
CA SER A 79 -16.19 -28.81 -10.62
C SER A 79 -15.37 -27.77 -9.83
N ILE A 80 -14.72 -28.17 -8.74
CA ILE A 80 -13.90 -27.27 -7.93
C ILE A 80 -12.65 -26.83 -8.69
N VAL A 81 -12.00 -27.77 -9.41
CA VAL A 81 -10.84 -27.47 -10.26
C VAL A 81 -11.23 -26.51 -11.40
N LYS A 82 -12.42 -26.70 -11.99
CA LYS A 82 -13.00 -25.78 -12.98
C LYS A 82 -13.14 -24.36 -12.42
N TYR A 83 -13.83 -24.20 -11.30
CA TYR A 83 -14.05 -22.88 -10.69
C TYR A 83 -12.75 -22.19 -10.27
N LYS A 84 -11.81 -22.94 -9.67
CA LYS A 84 -10.48 -22.41 -9.31
C LYS A 84 -9.71 -21.92 -10.54
N THR A 85 -9.81 -22.65 -11.65
CA THR A 85 -9.13 -22.30 -12.90
C THR A 85 -9.74 -21.04 -13.50
N LEU A 86 -11.07 -20.95 -13.57
CA LEU A 86 -11.80 -19.77 -14.03
C LEU A 86 -11.55 -18.54 -13.13
N TRP A 87 -11.50 -18.73 -11.81
CA TRP A 87 -11.19 -17.65 -10.88
C TRP A 87 -9.79 -17.09 -11.11
N ARG A 88 -8.77 -17.96 -11.20
CA ARG A 88 -7.39 -17.55 -11.45
C ARG A 88 -7.22 -16.84 -12.78
N PHE A 89 -7.92 -17.32 -13.80
CA PHE A 89 -8.01 -16.68 -15.09
C PHE A 89 -8.56 -15.25 -14.97
N SER A 90 -9.74 -15.12 -14.39
CA SER A 90 -10.42 -13.83 -14.19
C SER A 90 -9.56 -12.84 -13.39
N TYR A 91 -8.91 -13.32 -12.33
CA TYR A 91 -8.02 -12.50 -11.50
C TYR A 91 -6.82 -11.95 -12.27
N ARG A 92 -6.23 -12.73 -13.20
CA ARG A 92 -5.10 -12.24 -13.98
C ARG A 92 -5.51 -11.18 -15.00
N PHE A 93 -6.71 -11.30 -15.58
CA PHE A 93 -7.31 -10.22 -16.37
C PHE A 93 -7.50 -8.95 -15.53
N ILE A 94 -8.01 -9.10 -14.30
CA ILE A 94 -8.15 -7.98 -13.36
C ILE A 94 -6.79 -7.34 -13.07
N ILE A 95 -5.73 -8.12 -12.81
CA ILE A 95 -4.37 -7.56 -12.63
C ILE A 95 -3.88 -6.84 -13.88
N ALA A 96 -4.02 -7.43 -15.07
CA ALA A 96 -3.60 -6.78 -16.31
C ALA A 96 -4.33 -5.44 -16.50
N TYR A 97 -5.64 -5.43 -16.22
CA TYR A 97 -6.45 -4.21 -16.23
C TYR A 97 -6.00 -3.20 -15.17
N ILE A 98 -5.58 -3.63 -13.97
CA ILE A 98 -5.01 -2.75 -12.95
C ILE A 98 -3.76 -2.06 -13.48
N TYR A 99 -2.81 -2.81 -14.05
CA TYR A 99 -1.59 -2.22 -14.63
C TYR A 99 -1.90 -1.18 -15.70
N PHE A 100 -2.86 -1.48 -16.57
CA PHE A 100 -3.34 -0.53 -17.57
C PHE A 100 -4.01 0.70 -16.94
N SER A 101 -4.87 0.50 -15.94
CA SER A 101 -5.56 1.55 -15.18
C SER A 101 -4.59 2.49 -14.46
N LEU A 102 -3.46 1.97 -13.94
CA LEU A 102 -2.40 2.79 -13.34
C LEU A 102 -1.83 3.82 -14.33
N MET A 103 -1.74 3.47 -15.62
CA MET A 103 -1.28 4.40 -16.66
C MET A 103 -2.33 5.46 -17.00
N ILE A 104 -3.61 5.09 -17.04
CA ILE A 104 -4.71 6.01 -17.35
C ILE A 104 -4.92 7.00 -16.20
N ASN A 105 -5.01 6.50 -14.97
CA ASN A 105 -5.38 7.28 -13.79
C ASN A 105 -4.19 8.03 -13.14
N GLN A 106 -3.11 8.24 -13.90
CA GLN A 106 -1.89 8.92 -13.43
C GLN A 106 -2.13 10.32 -12.85
N SER A 107 -3.18 11.03 -13.30
CA SER A 107 -3.52 12.36 -12.80
C SER A 107 -3.87 12.35 -11.31
N LEU A 108 -4.56 11.31 -10.83
CA LEU A 108 -4.91 11.15 -9.42
C LEU A 108 -3.67 10.92 -8.56
N TYR A 109 -2.73 10.09 -9.04
CA TYR A 109 -1.49 9.83 -8.35
C TYR A 109 -0.58 11.08 -8.29
N ASN A 110 -0.50 11.83 -9.40
CA ASN A 110 0.22 13.11 -9.44
C ASN A 110 -0.38 14.11 -8.43
N LYS A 111 -1.71 14.24 -8.40
CA LYS A 111 -2.41 15.11 -7.45
C LYS A 111 -2.13 14.70 -6.01
N PHE A 112 -2.18 13.41 -5.70
CA PHE A 112 -1.79 12.88 -4.40
C PHE A 112 -0.36 13.27 -4.02
N PHE A 113 0.61 13.02 -4.90
CA PHE A 113 2.02 13.26 -4.61
C PHE A 113 2.33 14.75 -4.40
N VAL A 114 1.73 15.63 -5.22
CA VAL A 114 1.83 17.08 -5.05
C VAL A 114 1.24 17.53 -3.72
N SER A 115 0.08 16.99 -3.32
CA SER A 115 -0.52 17.30 -2.02
C SER A 115 0.38 16.87 -0.86
N CYS A 116 0.99 15.69 -0.91
CA CYS A 116 1.95 15.26 0.11
C CYS A 116 3.15 16.21 0.20
N HIS A 117 3.73 16.60 -0.94
CA HIS A 117 4.85 17.53 -0.96
C HIS A 117 4.47 18.90 -0.38
N ALA A 118 3.28 19.41 -0.71
CA ALA A 118 2.80 20.69 -0.19
C ALA A 118 2.57 20.67 1.33
N ILE A 119 2.22 19.52 1.92
CA ILE A 119 2.02 19.37 3.36
C ILE A 119 3.35 19.27 4.12
N ILE A 120 4.33 18.58 3.51
CA ILE A 120 5.64 18.32 4.10
C ILE A 120 6.56 19.55 4.01
N HIS A 121 6.23 20.53 3.16
CA HIS A 121 7.04 21.72 2.97
C HIS A 121 7.41 22.42 4.30
N GLY A 122 8.72 22.59 4.54
CA GLY A 122 9.30 23.13 5.77
C GLY A 122 9.57 22.11 6.89
N TYR A 123 9.27 20.83 6.66
CA TYR A 123 9.54 19.69 7.56
C TYR A 123 10.14 18.50 6.78
N GLU A 124 10.85 18.78 5.69
CA GLU A 124 11.37 17.77 4.77
C GLU A 124 12.38 16.84 5.44
N SER A 125 13.23 17.34 6.34
CA SER A 125 14.20 16.52 7.08
C SER A 125 13.53 15.42 7.90
N VAL A 126 12.48 15.77 8.67
CA VAL A 126 11.69 14.84 9.49
C VAL A 126 10.96 13.81 8.62
N ALA A 127 10.35 14.27 7.52
CA ALA A 127 9.68 13.38 6.58
C ALA A 127 10.67 12.44 5.87
N ASN A 128 11.82 12.96 5.45
CA ASN A 128 12.85 12.21 4.74
C ASN A 128 13.47 11.15 5.64
N GLU A 129 13.77 11.45 6.91
CA GLU A 129 14.24 10.45 7.86
C GLU A 129 13.24 9.29 8.00
N PHE A 130 11.95 9.61 8.19
CA PHE A 130 10.89 8.62 8.28
C PHE A 130 10.79 7.75 7.02
N VAL A 131 10.76 8.39 5.84
CA VAL A 131 10.65 7.71 4.54
C VAL A 131 11.87 6.83 4.27
N VAL A 132 13.10 7.31 4.53
CA VAL A 132 14.34 6.56 4.32
C VAL A 132 14.40 5.33 5.22
N ARG A 133 14.05 5.48 6.51
CA ARG A 133 14.01 4.35 7.45
C ARG A 133 13.01 3.28 7.00
N LYS A 134 11.80 3.68 6.59
CA LYS A 134 10.77 2.75 6.09
C LYS A 134 11.18 2.10 4.77
N LYS A 135 11.78 2.85 3.84
CA LYS A 135 12.28 2.33 2.56
C LYS A 135 13.36 1.26 2.72
N ALA A 136 14.27 1.41 3.68
CA ALA A 136 15.30 0.40 3.95
C ALA A 136 14.69 -0.95 4.34
N THR A 137 13.68 -0.95 5.21
CA THR A 137 12.94 -2.15 5.59
C THR A 137 12.16 -2.72 4.41
N MET A 138 11.53 -1.86 3.59
CA MET A 138 10.76 -2.29 2.43
C MET A 138 11.61 -2.96 1.37
N LYS A 139 12.79 -2.42 1.05
CA LYS A 139 13.72 -3.05 0.09
C LYS A 139 14.08 -4.48 0.48
N LYS A 140 14.33 -4.72 1.78
CA LYS A 140 14.60 -6.07 2.30
C LYS A 140 13.39 -7.00 2.11
N LEU A 141 12.18 -6.54 2.48
CA LEU A 141 10.95 -7.33 2.32
C LEU A 141 10.65 -7.65 0.84
N VAL A 142 10.78 -6.66 -0.03
CA VAL A 142 10.59 -6.79 -1.48
C VAL A 142 11.55 -7.80 -2.08
N PHE A 143 12.82 -7.82 -1.65
CA PHE A 143 13.78 -8.83 -2.08
C PHE A 143 13.40 -10.25 -1.61
N ILE A 144 12.99 -10.40 -0.34
CA ILE A 144 12.53 -11.69 0.19
C ILE A 144 11.33 -12.22 -0.61
N PHE A 145 10.38 -11.34 -0.91
CA PHE A 145 9.21 -11.68 -1.73
C PHE A 145 9.57 -12.07 -3.16
N PHE A 146 10.50 -11.36 -3.79
CA PHE A 146 10.98 -11.71 -5.12
C PHE A 146 11.57 -13.13 -5.17
N VAL A 147 12.44 -13.46 -4.20
CA VAL A 147 13.04 -14.80 -4.08
C VAL A 147 11.96 -15.86 -3.82
N TYR A 148 11.00 -15.56 -2.95
CA TYR A 148 9.86 -16.44 -2.67
C TYR A 148 9.03 -16.77 -3.92
N GLU A 149 8.70 -15.77 -4.74
CA GLU A 149 7.92 -15.97 -5.97
C GLU A 149 8.63 -16.90 -6.95
N ILE A 150 9.94 -16.70 -7.15
CA ILE A 150 10.76 -17.52 -8.07
C ILE A 150 10.79 -18.98 -7.61
N LEU A 151 10.99 -19.23 -6.33
CA LEU A 151 11.20 -20.58 -5.81
C LEU A 151 9.90 -21.39 -5.70
N ILE A 152 8.84 -20.77 -5.18
CA ILE A 152 7.65 -21.51 -4.70
C ILE A 152 6.49 -21.46 -5.68
N VAL A 153 6.17 -20.27 -6.21
CA VAL A 153 4.89 -20.00 -6.89
C VAL A 153 4.89 -20.53 -8.32
N ASP A 154 5.97 -20.33 -9.07
CA ASP A 154 6.00 -20.60 -10.51
C ASP A 154 6.58 -21.98 -10.90
N SER A 155 7.28 -22.67 -9.99
CA SER A 155 8.02 -23.90 -10.32
C SER A 155 7.18 -25.15 -10.66
N SER A 156 5.85 -25.17 -10.47
CA SER A 156 5.04 -26.42 -10.63
C SER A 156 4.23 -26.55 -11.92
N ARG A 157 3.70 -25.46 -12.47
CA ARG A 157 2.61 -25.56 -13.46
C ARG A 157 3.05 -25.28 -14.86
N ILE A 158 3.84 -24.22 -15.03
CA ILE A 158 4.42 -23.88 -16.32
C ILE A 158 5.40 -25.00 -16.73
N LEU A 159 6.12 -25.61 -15.79
CA LEU A 159 7.01 -26.75 -16.04
C LEU A 159 6.27 -27.97 -16.60
N LYS A 160 5.11 -28.32 -16.04
CA LYS A 160 4.28 -29.43 -16.54
C LYS A 160 3.69 -29.15 -17.93
N ALA A 161 3.28 -27.91 -18.20
CA ALA A 161 2.76 -27.51 -19.51
C ALA A 161 3.85 -27.41 -20.59
N PHE A 162 5.08 -27.03 -20.21
CA PHE A 162 6.20 -26.91 -21.16
C PHE A 162 6.91 -28.25 -21.43
N LEU A 163 7.03 -29.14 -20.43
CA LEU A 163 7.69 -30.44 -20.59
C LEU A 163 6.87 -31.47 -21.39
N THR A 164 5.57 -31.25 -21.57
CA THR A 164 4.70 -32.14 -22.36
C THR A 164 4.86 -31.94 -23.87
N VAL A 165 5.56 -30.90 -24.33
CA VAL A 165 5.74 -30.59 -25.76
C VAL A 165 7.23 -30.53 -26.10
N ASN A 166 7.73 -31.48 -26.90
CA ASN A 166 9.10 -31.61 -27.45
C ASN A 166 10.14 -30.59 -26.93
N TYR A 167 11.10 -31.12 -26.17
CA TYR A 167 12.15 -30.37 -25.50
C TYR A 167 13.01 -29.58 -26.49
N SER A 168 13.09 -28.25 -26.33
CA SER A 168 14.00 -27.38 -27.08
C SER A 168 14.57 -26.33 -26.14
N GLN A 169 15.84 -25.96 -26.33
CA GLN A 169 16.54 -24.99 -25.48
C GLN A 169 15.85 -23.62 -25.47
N ILE A 170 15.28 -23.20 -26.61
CA ILE A 170 14.55 -21.93 -26.75
C ILE A 170 13.34 -21.89 -25.79
N LYS A 171 12.56 -22.97 -25.72
CA LYS A 171 11.40 -23.07 -24.81
C LYS A 171 11.80 -22.96 -23.34
N LEU A 172 12.93 -23.57 -22.96
CA LEU A 172 13.45 -23.51 -21.58
C LEU A 172 13.89 -22.09 -21.22
N ILE A 173 14.55 -21.37 -22.12
CA ILE A 173 14.92 -19.97 -21.91
C ILE A 173 13.67 -19.10 -21.77
N THR A 174 12.70 -19.23 -22.69
CA THR A 174 11.43 -18.49 -22.63
C THR A 174 10.68 -18.75 -21.31
N TYR A 175 10.70 -19.99 -20.84
CA TYR A 175 10.12 -20.39 -19.57
C TYR A 175 10.72 -19.61 -18.39
N TYR A 176 12.05 -19.59 -18.26
CA TYR A 176 12.70 -18.87 -17.17
C TYR A 176 12.45 -17.37 -17.22
N ILE A 177 12.44 -16.77 -18.41
CA ILE A 177 12.12 -15.34 -18.59
C ILE A 177 10.70 -15.04 -18.10
N LEU A 178 9.72 -15.88 -18.40
CA LEU A 178 8.34 -15.69 -17.96
C LEU A 178 8.20 -15.76 -16.43
N ILE A 179 8.93 -16.68 -15.78
CA ILE A 179 8.94 -16.80 -14.32
C ILE A 179 9.53 -15.56 -13.67
N VAL A 180 10.72 -15.15 -14.10
CA VAL A 180 11.40 -13.98 -13.54
C VAL A 180 10.55 -12.73 -13.74
N THR A 181 9.94 -12.58 -14.91
CA THR A 181 9.08 -11.44 -15.21
C THR A 181 7.82 -11.43 -14.35
N ASN A 182 7.19 -12.59 -14.13
CA ASN A 182 6.02 -12.70 -13.27
C ASN A 182 6.34 -12.34 -11.80
N ALA A 183 7.44 -12.89 -11.28
CA ALA A 183 7.94 -12.57 -9.94
C ALA A 183 8.25 -11.07 -9.81
N ALA A 184 8.91 -10.48 -10.83
CA ALA A 184 9.22 -9.06 -10.87
C ALA A 184 7.96 -8.19 -10.90
N CYS A 185 6.96 -8.52 -11.73
CA CYS A 185 5.67 -7.82 -11.78
C CYS A 185 5.02 -7.80 -10.40
N TRP A 186 4.78 -8.98 -9.82
CA TRP A 186 4.09 -9.08 -8.54
C TRP A 186 4.81 -8.31 -7.43
N THR A 187 6.13 -8.44 -7.37
CA THR A 187 6.97 -7.75 -6.39
C THR A 187 6.95 -6.23 -6.58
N CYS A 188 7.04 -5.74 -7.82
CA CYS A 188 6.96 -4.31 -8.12
C CYS A 188 5.60 -3.72 -7.73
N PHE A 189 4.52 -4.49 -7.92
CA PHE A 189 3.17 -4.09 -7.54
C PHE A 189 3.01 -3.94 -6.03
N VAL A 190 3.44 -4.94 -5.25
CA VAL A 190 3.40 -4.86 -3.78
C VAL A 190 4.28 -3.71 -3.27
N HIS A 191 5.48 -3.54 -3.83
CA HIS A 191 6.37 -2.44 -3.49
C HIS A 191 5.70 -1.08 -3.73
N PHE A 192 5.00 -0.91 -4.86
CA PHE A 192 4.29 0.32 -5.19
C PHE A 192 3.19 0.69 -4.18
N ILE A 193 2.36 -0.30 -3.79
CA ILE A 193 1.29 -0.08 -2.80
C ILE A 193 1.90 0.37 -1.47
N ILE A 194 2.88 -0.38 -0.98
CA ILE A 194 3.49 -0.12 0.32
C ILE A 194 4.22 1.24 0.31
N GLU A 195 5.00 1.56 -0.74
CA GLU A 195 5.71 2.84 -0.84
C GLU A 195 4.73 4.02 -0.85
N THR A 196 3.60 3.89 -1.54
CA THR A 196 2.55 4.91 -1.56
C THR A 196 1.95 5.12 -0.16
N CYS A 197 1.71 4.04 0.59
CA CYS A 197 1.29 4.13 1.99
C CYS A 197 2.33 4.87 2.84
N VAL A 198 3.63 4.64 2.65
CA VAL A 198 4.69 5.35 3.41
C VAL A 198 4.64 6.86 3.20
N TYR A 199 4.43 7.33 1.97
CA TYR A 199 4.32 8.78 1.74
C TYR A 199 3.13 9.40 2.47
N LEU A 200 2.00 8.69 2.50
CA LEU A 200 0.84 9.13 3.27
C LEU A 200 1.08 9.03 4.79
N GLN A 201 1.74 7.98 5.27
CA GLN A 201 2.17 7.84 6.67
C GLN A 201 3.11 8.99 7.08
N ALA A 202 4.08 9.33 6.24
CA ALA A 202 5.01 10.44 6.48
C ALA A 202 4.26 11.77 6.59
N THR A 203 3.23 11.97 5.76
CA THR A 203 2.38 13.17 5.80
C THR A 203 1.68 13.31 7.17
N PHE A 204 1.04 12.26 7.67
CA PHE A 204 0.41 12.28 8.99
C PHE A 204 1.43 12.36 10.14
N TYR A 205 2.57 11.69 9.99
CA TYR A 205 3.65 11.74 10.97
C TYR A 205 4.19 13.17 11.14
N VAL A 206 4.40 13.91 10.05
CA VAL A 206 4.81 15.32 10.10
C VAL A 206 3.76 16.17 10.81
N ILE A 207 2.48 16.00 10.51
CA ILE A 207 1.40 16.75 11.19
C ILE A 207 1.43 16.45 12.70
N SER A 208 1.59 15.18 13.08
CA SER A 208 1.72 14.79 14.49
C SER A 208 2.92 15.46 15.16
N ALA A 209 4.09 15.42 14.53
CA ALA A 209 5.30 16.06 15.04
C ALA A 209 5.15 17.58 15.17
N ARG A 210 4.42 18.24 14.26
CA ARG A 210 4.12 19.67 14.35
C ARG A 210 3.27 20.01 15.56
N ILE A 211 2.28 19.17 15.89
CA ILE A 211 1.42 19.35 17.06
C ILE A 211 2.20 19.11 18.35
N GLU A 212 3.06 18.08 18.39
CA GLU A 212 3.95 17.84 19.54
C GLU A 212 4.92 18.99 19.78
N ASN A 213 5.50 19.55 18.70
CA ASN A 213 6.35 20.72 18.81
C ASN A 213 5.59 21.93 19.35
N LEU A 214 4.32 22.13 18.94
CA LEU A 214 3.48 23.20 19.50
C LEU A 214 3.23 23.04 20.99
N ASP A 215 2.96 21.81 21.44
CA ASP A 215 2.77 21.50 22.87
C ASP A 215 4.02 21.84 23.68
N SER A 216 5.21 21.51 23.15
CA SER A 216 6.49 21.86 23.81
C SER A 216 6.76 23.37 23.86
N MET A 217 6.34 24.11 22.83
CA MET A 217 6.54 25.55 22.70
C MET A 217 5.52 26.39 23.48
N PHE A 218 4.48 25.77 24.03
CA PHE A 218 3.41 26.44 24.78
C PHE A 218 3.94 27.25 25.98
N SER A 219 5.07 26.83 26.56
CA SER A 219 5.76 27.53 27.65
C SER A 219 6.48 28.82 27.21
N THR A 220 6.76 28.97 25.91
CA THR A 220 7.68 29.99 25.38
C THR A 220 6.98 30.98 24.45
N ILE A 221 5.93 30.55 23.74
CA ILE A 221 5.20 31.37 22.76
C ILE A 221 3.97 32.00 23.43
N ARG A 222 3.70 33.28 23.12
CA ARG A 222 2.45 33.94 23.52
C ARG A 222 1.24 33.24 22.88
N GLU A 223 0.19 33.00 23.66
CA GLU A 223 -1.04 32.33 23.23
C GLU A 223 -1.65 32.91 21.95
N GLU A 224 -1.53 34.22 21.76
CA GLU A 224 -1.96 35.00 20.58
C GLU A 224 -1.42 34.43 19.26
N ASN A 225 -0.23 33.84 19.29
CA ASN A 225 0.46 33.29 18.12
C ASN A 225 0.20 31.78 17.93
N ILE A 226 -0.44 31.11 18.89
CA ILE A 226 -0.66 29.65 18.86
C ILE A 226 -1.91 29.29 18.06
N ALA A 227 -3.00 30.05 18.23
CA ALA A 227 -4.24 29.85 17.48
C ALA A 227 -4.06 29.82 15.94
N PRO A 228 -3.32 30.74 15.29
CA PRO A 228 -3.09 30.66 13.84
C PRO A 228 -2.25 29.44 13.43
N LEU A 229 -1.31 29.00 14.26
CA LEU A 229 -0.52 27.78 14.02
C LEU A 229 -1.38 26.52 14.13
N LEU A 230 -2.31 26.48 15.08
CA LEU A 230 -3.26 25.37 15.21
C LEU A 230 -4.20 25.31 14.00
N ARG A 231 -4.69 26.46 13.55
CA ARG A 231 -5.51 26.58 12.32
C ARG A 231 -4.77 26.11 11.08
N LEU A 232 -3.48 26.43 10.97
CA LEU A 232 -2.63 25.93 9.90
C LEU A 232 -2.52 24.39 9.95
N ASN A 233 -2.27 23.81 11.13
CA ASN A 233 -2.20 22.36 11.29
C ASN A 233 -3.52 21.65 10.98
N ARG A 234 -4.67 22.22 11.38
CA ARG A 234 -5.98 21.69 10.97
C ARG A 234 -6.15 21.73 9.45
N LEU A 235 -5.75 22.81 8.80
CA LEU A 235 -5.81 22.93 7.34
C LEU A 235 -4.91 21.89 6.65
N LEU A 236 -3.72 21.62 7.20
CA LEU A 236 -2.83 20.57 6.70
C LEU A 236 -3.43 19.17 6.91
N TYR A 237 -4.08 18.93 8.04
CA TYR A 237 -4.82 17.69 8.29
C TYR A 237 -5.96 17.50 7.28
N VAL A 238 -6.74 18.55 6.99
CA VAL A 238 -7.76 18.49 5.94
C VAL A 238 -7.14 18.13 4.60
N LYS A 239 -6.05 18.79 4.19
CA LYS A 239 -5.32 18.46 2.96
C LYS A 239 -4.81 17.01 2.95
N ALA A 240 -4.33 16.49 4.08
CA ALA A 240 -3.89 15.11 4.21
C ALA A 240 -5.05 14.12 4.06
N THR A 241 -6.22 14.43 4.65
CA THR A 241 -7.44 13.63 4.47
C THR A 241 -7.90 13.63 3.02
N ASP A 242 -7.81 14.75 2.31
CA ASP A 242 -8.15 14.84 0.88
C ASP A 242 -7.15 14.09 0.00
N ALA A 243 -5.86 14.14 0.33
CA ALA A 243 -4.83 13.33 -0.32
C ALA A 243 -5.10 11.83 -0.11
N SER A 244 -5.49 11.44 1.11
CA SER A 244 -5.91 10.07 1.43
C SER A 244 -7.12 9.63 0.59
N LYS A 245 -8.15 10.47 0.45
CA LYS A 245 -9.31 10.17 -0.39
C LYS A 245 -8.94 10.05 -1.87
N CYS A 246 -8.06 10.92 -2.35
CA CYS A 246 -7.56 10.89 -3.73
C CYS A 246 -6.85 9.57 -4.04
N ILE A 247 -5.94 9.13 -3.15
CA ILE A 247 -5.22 7.87 -3.36
C ILE A 247 -6.12 6.64 -3.11
N ASN A 248 -7.08 6.73 -2.21
CA ASN A 248 -8.08 5.68 -2.01
C ASN A 248 -8.94 5.48 -3.27
N SER A 249 -9.33 6.56 -3.96
CA SER A 249 -10.01 6.46 -5.26
C SER A 249 -9.13 5.82 -6.32
N PHE A 250 -7.84 6.15 -6.35
CA PHE A 250 -6.87 5.56 -7.27
C PHE A 250 -6.65 4.06 -6.98
N PHE A 251 -6.63 3.67 -5.71
CA PHE A 251 -6.46 2.28 -5.26
C PHE A 251 -7.76 1.49 -5.14
N PHE A 252 -8.92 2.07 -5.47
CA PHE A 252 -10.23 1.43 -5.27
C PHE A 252 -10.28 0.00 -5.84
N LEU A 253 -9.94 -0.15 -7.12
CA LEU A 253 -9.97 -1.44 -7.80
C LEU A 253 -8.85 -2.37 -7.33
N ILE A 254 -7.70 -1.82 -6.93
CA ILE A 254 -6.56 -2.56 -6.37
C ILE A 254 -6.95 -3.20 -5.05
N ILE A 255 -7.46 -2.40 -4.11
CA ILE A 255 -7.89 -2.85 -2.79
C ILE A 255 -9.01 -3.89 -2.92
N PHE A 256 -10.03 -3.59 -3.74
CA PHE A 256 -11.16 -4.49 -3.94
C PHE A 256 -10.71 -5.85 -4.47
N SER A 257 -9.98 -5.85 -5.59
CA SER A 257 -9.51 -7.08 -6.22
C SER A 257 -8.53 -7.87 -5.34
N TYR A 258 -7.69 -7.19 -4.56
CA TYR A 258 -6.72 -7.82 -3.67
C TYR A 258 -7.41 -8.64 -2.57
N TYR A 259 -8.38 -8.06 -1.86
CA TYR A 259 -9.09 -8.75 -0.79
C TYR A 259 -10.06 -9.82 -1.31
N VAL A 260 -10.74 -9.58 -2.43
CA VAL A 260 -11.59 -10.61 -3.07
C VAL A 260 -10.75 -11.81 -3.51
N TYR A 261 -9.58 -11.56 -4.10
CA TYR A 261 -8.65 -12.62 -4.46
C TYR A 261 -8.14 -13.39 -3.26
N PHE A 262 -7.79 -12.71 -2.19
CA PHE A 262 -7.38 -13.36 -0.97
C PHE A 262 -8.49 -14.30 -0.45
N ALA A 263 -9.72 -13.80 -0.29
CA ALA A 263 -10.84 -14.59 0.22
C ALA A 263 -11.11 -15.85 -0.61
N LEU A 264 -11.21 -15.70 -1.93
CA LEU A 264 -11.46 -16.83 -2.83
C LEU A 264 -10.27 -17.78 -2.91
N ASN A 265 -9.04 -17.26 -2.90
CA ASN A 265 -7.86 -18.11 -2.92
C ASN A 265 -7.68 -18.89 -1.60
N CYS A 266 -8.08 -18.34 -0.45
CA CYS A 266 -8.16 -19.08 0.81
C CYS A 266 -9.12 -20.27 0.69
N ILE A 267 -10.35 -20.03 0.20
CA ILE A 267 -11.35 -21.08 -0.02
C ILE A 267 -10.79 -22.23 -0.87
N PHE A 268 -10.20 -21.91 -2.02
CA PHE A 268 -9.63 -22.92 -2.94
C PHE A 268 -8.31 -23.54 -2.46
N SER A 269 -7.69 -23.01 -1.42
CA SER A 269 -6.41 -23.56 -0.91
C SER A 269 -6.64 -24.56 0.22
N PHE A 270 -7.70 -24.40 1.02
CA PHE A 270 -8.09 -25.39 2.02
C PHE A 270 -8.53 -26.71 1.38
N ASP A 271 -9.32 -26.66 0.30
CA ASP A 271 -9.74 -27.86 -0.44
C ASP A 271 -8.53 -28.71 -0.91
N PHE A 272 -7.52 -28.04 -1.49
CA PHE A 272 -6.29 -28.71 -1.93
C PHE A 272 -5.42 -29.19 -0.78
N PHE A 273 -5.47 -28.53 0.38
CA PHE A 273 -4.77 -29.00 1.56
C PHE A 273 -5.31 -30.37 2.00
N PHE A 274 -6.63 -30.56 2.00
CA PHE A 274 -7.25 -31.84 2.34
C PHE A 274 -7.04 -32.93 1.28
N GLU A 275 -6.97 -32.57 -0.01
CA GLU A 275 -6.65 -33.50 -1.08
C GLU A 275 -5.16 -33.92 -1.05
N SER A 276 -4.24 -32.97 -0.85
CA SER A 276 -2.79 -33.20 -0.87
C SER A 276 -2.27 -34.04 0.30
N ILE A 277 -3.00 -34.09 1.43
CA ILE A 277 -2.70 -35.00 2.56
C ILE A 277 -2.64 -36.47 2.07
N LYS A 278 -3.39 -36.81 1.01
CA LYS A 278 -3.47 -38.18 0.50
C LYS A 278 -2.37 -38.55 -0.50
N ASP A 279 -1.70 -37.56 -1.10
CA ASP A 279 -0.78 -37.78 -2.22
C ASP A 279 0.69 -37.89 -1.80
N SER A 280 1.24 -36.94 -1.03
CA SER A 280 2.66 -36.93 -0.64
C SER A 280 3.00 -35.85 0.41
N TRP A 281 3.87 -36.17 1.36
CA TRP A 281 4.40 -35.21 2.36
C TRP A 281 5.09 -33.99 1.74
N TYR A 282 5.82 -34.18 0.62
CA TYR A 282 6.48 -33.08 -0.09
C TYR A 282 5.47 -32.07 -0.64
N MET A 283 4.37 -32.56 -1.21
CA MET A 283 3.30 -31.71 -1.74
C MET A 283 2.61 -30.93 -0.63
N LEU A 284 2.37 -31.59 0.52
CA LEU A 284 1.79 -30.96 1.70
C LEU A 284 2.65 -29.78 2.21
N ILE A 285 3.96 -30.00 2.42
CA ILE A 285 4.87 -28.92 2.87
C ILE A 285 4.86 -27.76 1.88
N ARG A 286 4.94 -28.05 0.58
CA ARG A 286 4.92 -27.02 -0.46
C ARG A 286 3.63 -26.20 -0.41
N HIS A 287 2.48 -26.85 -0.24
CA HIS A 287 1.19 -26.17 -0.14
C HIS A 287 1.09 -25.29 1.12
N LEU A 288 1.64 -25.75 2.25
CA LEU A 288 1.74 -24.95 3.48
C LEU A 288 2.61 -23.70 3.29
N ILE A 289 3.82 -23.86 2.73
CA ILE A 289 4.70 -22.71 2.45
C ILE A 289 4.02 -21.71 1.51
N ARG A 290 3.29 -22.22 0.50
CA ARG A 290 2.53 -21.36 -0.41
C ARG A 290 1.42 -20.59 0.32
N MET A 291 0.66 -21.26 1.18
CA MET A 291 -0.37 -20.62 2.02
C MET A 291 0.26 -19.54 2.89
N ILE A 292 1.28 -19.87 3.68
CA ILE A 292 1.96 -18.94 4.60
C ILE A 292 2.47 -17.71 3.85
N GLY A 293 3.10 -17.89 2.69
CA GLY A 293 3.56 -16.76 1.88
C GLY A 293 2.42 -15.89 1.33
N GLN A 294 1.30 -16.48 0.91
CA GLN A 294 0.13 -15.71 0.49
C GLN A 294 -0.50 -14.91 1.65
N PHE A 295 -0.56 -15.50 2.85
CA PHE A 295 -0.98 -14.79 4.05
C PHE A 295 0.00 -13.67 4.44
N SER A 296 1.32 -13.88 4.31
CA SER A 296 2.32 -12.86 4.67
C SER A 296 2.24 -11.63 3.76
N TYR A 297 2.00 -11.78 2.46
CA TYR A 297 1.70 -10.66 1.56
C TYR A 297 0.47 -9.88 2.03
N MET A 298 -0.61 -10.59 2.34
CA MET A 298 -1.86 -9.98 2.79
C MET A 298 -1.63 -9.19 4.07
N LEU A 299 -0.95 -9.76 5.06
CA LEU A 299 -0.62 -9.11 6.32
C LEU A 299 0.23 -7.86 6.13
N ILE A 300 1.27 -7.91 5.29
CA ILE A 300 2.17 -6.77 5.09
C ILE A 300 1.48 -5.59 4.39
N VAL A 301 0.72 -5.86 3.32
CA VAL A 301 -0.05 -4.82 2.62
C VAL A 301 -1.12 -4.23 3.54
N THR A 302 -1.83 -5.09 4.26
CA THR A 302 -2.86 -4.69 5.23
C THR A 302 -2.28 -3.86 6.37
N TYR A 303 -1.13 -4.26 6.91
CA TYR A 303 -0.42 -3.50 7.94
C TYR A 303 -0.09 -2.09 7.44
N ALA A 304 0.37 -1.94 6.20
CA ALA A 304 0.64 -0.63 5.62
C ALA A 304 -0.61 0.26 5.54
N PHE A 305 -1.76 -0.31 5.17
CA PHE A 305 -3.05 0.40 5.15
C PHE A 305 -3.54 0.79 6.55
N ILE A 306 -3.51 -0.15 7.50
CA ILE A 306 -3.93 0.08 8.89
C ILE A 306 -3.06 1.15 9.53
N HIS A 307 -1.75 1.10 9.34
CA HIS A 307 -0.82 2.05 9.95
C HIS A 307 -1.03 3.49 9.48
N VAL A 308 -1.53 3.71 8.25
CA VAL A 308 -1.97 5.05 7.81
C VAL A 308 -3.14 5.54 8.67
N ASN A 309 -4.16 4.70 8.85
CA ASN A 309 -5.33 5.05 9.65
C ASN A 309 -4.95 5.26 11.12
N GLN A 310 -4.10 4.42 11.70
CA GLN A 310 -3.60 4.57 13.06
C GLN A 310 -2.86 5.90 13.27
N LEU A 311 -1.97 6.29 12.35
CA LEU A 311 -1.29 7.59 12.44
C LEU A 311 -2.28 8.76 12.34
N SER A 312 -3.27 8.66 11.46
CA SER A 312 -4.30 9.69 11.33
C SER A 312 -5.19 9.81 12.58
N VAL A 313 -5.51 8.69 13.22
CA VAL A 313 -6.30 8.64 14.46
C VAL A 313 -5.48 9.12 15.65
N GLY A 314 -4.20 8.75 15.75
CA GLY A 314 -3.33 9.13 16.85
C GLY A 314 -3.11 10.65 16.97
N ILE A 315 -3.34 11.42 15.90
CA ILE A 315 -3.38 12.88 15.96
C ILE A 315 -4.50 13.37 16.90
N PHE A 316 -5.59 12.62 17.05
CA PHE A 316 -6.67 12.98 17.97
C PHE A 316 -6.16 13.13 19.39
N ASP A 317 -5.41 12.14 19.88
CA ASP A 317 -4.88 12.14 21.25
C ASP A 317 -3.91 13.30 21.47
N LYS A 318 -3.13 13.65 20.43
CA LYS A 318 -2.18 14.79 20.46
C LYS A 318 -2.89 16.15 20.45
N VAL A 319 -3.97 16.28 19.70
CA VAL A 319 -4.79 17.50 19.73
C VAL A 319 -5.58 17.57 21.05
N TYR A 320 -5.98 16.42 21.60
CA TYR A 320 -6.69 16.35 22.86
C TYR A 320 -5.79 16.74 24.03
N SER A 321 -4.51 16.36 24.04
CA SER A 321 -3.58 16.78 25.10
C SER A 321 -3.43 18.31 25.17
N LEU A 322 -3.57 19.02 24.04
CA LEU A 322 -3.60 20.49 24.00
C LEU A 322 -4.79 21.13 24.72
N THR A 323 -5.85 20.37 25.03
CA THR A 323 -6.97 20.86 25.86
C THR A 323 -6.63 20.86 27.35
N LEU A 324 -5.63 20.06 27.76
CA LEU A 324 -5.23 19.92 29.15
C LEU A 324 -4.26 21.03 29.59
N THR A 325 -3.71 21.80 28.66
CA THR A 325 -2.89 22.97 28.98
C THR A 325 -3.77 24.14 29.42
N THR A 326 -3.49 24.66 30.62
CA THR A 326 -4.32 25.65 31.32
C THR A 326 -4.28 27.02 30.62
N SER A 327 -5.45 27.69 30.60
CA SER A 327 -5.71 29.11 30.30
C SER A 327 -5.60 29.63 28.87
N GLY A 328 -5.89 28.83 27.84
CA GLY A 328 -5.97 29.37 26.49
C GLY A 328 -7.15 30.35 26.27
N SER A 329 -6.93 31.38 25.45
CA SER A 329 -7.98 32.27 24.94
C SER A 329 -9.19 31.53 24.34
N PHE A 330 -10.36 32.17 24.29
CA PHE A 330 -11.57 31.60 23.67
C PHE A 330 -11.33 31.13 22.23
N GLU A 331 -10.53 31.87 21.46
CA GLU A 331 -10.18 31.51 20.09
C GLU A 331 -9.35 30.22 20.02
N TYR A 332 -8.41 30.03 20.95
CA TYR A 332 -7.60 28.83 21.06
C TYR A 332 -8.46 27.60 21.38
N SER A 333 -9.31 27.68 22.42
CA SER A 333 -10.20 26.57 22.79
C SER A 333 -11.18 26.22 21.67
N ASN A 334 -11.72 27.23 20.97
CA ASN A 334 -12.61 27.00 19.84
C ASN A 334 -11.89 26.29 18.68
N GLU A 335 -10.66 26.69 18.36
CA GLU A 335 -9.90 26.06 17.28
C GLU A 335 -9.50 24.61 17.62
N ILE A 336 -9.16 24.30 18.88
CA ILE A 336 -8.94 22.91 19.31
C ILE A 336 -10.21 22.08 19.11
N ASN A 337 -11.37 22.58 19.55
CA ASN A 337 -12.64 21.87 19.39
C ASN A 337 -12.96 21.62 17.90
N LEU A 338 -12.73 22.60 17.03
CA LEU A 338 -12.89 22.43 15.58
C LEU A 338 -11.92 21.39 15.01
N PHE A 339 -10.69 21.33 15.53
CA PHE A 339 -9.70 20.35 15.11
C PHE A 339 -10.05 18.94 15.59
N LEU A 340 -10.40 18.76 16.86
CA LEU A 340 -10.90 17.49 17.40
C LEU A 340 -12.12 16.99 16.63
N LEU A 341 -13.08 17.87 16.34
CA LEU A 341 -14.26 17.52 15.54
C LEU A 341 -13.87 17.06 14.13
N ARG A 342 -12.83 17.66 13.52
CA ARG A 342 -12.37 17.23 12.19
C ARG A 342 -11.65 15.88 12.22
N VAL A 343 -10.75 15.67 13.18
CA VAL A 343 -9.98 14.42 13.33
C VAL A 343 -10.89 13.27 13.75
N GLY A 344 -11.86 13.55 14.63
CA GLY A 344 -12.86 12.59 15.11
C GLY A 344 -13.85 12.08 14.07
N ARG A 345 -13.78 12.55 12.81
CA ARG A 345 -14.56 11.97 11.70
C ARG A 345 -14.00 10.64 11.20
N PHE A 346 -12.77 10.29 11.56
CA PHE A 346 -12.11 9.02 11.18
C PHE A 346 -12.17 8.70 9.67
N ASP A 347 -12.18 9.73 8.82
CA ASP A 347 -12.38 9.62 7.37
C ASP A 347 -11.07 9.59 6.57
N ALA A 348 -9.92 9.42 7.26
CA ALA A 348 -8.60 9.26 6.66
C ALA A 348 -8.12 7.80 6.71
N GLY A 349 -7.49 7.38 5.61
CA GLY A 349 -7.05 6.02 5.37
C GLY A 349 -7.63 5.43 4.08
N PHE A 350 -7.61 4.11 4.01
CA PHE A 350 -8.08 3.33 2.87
C PHE A 350 -9.37 2.60 3.22
N THR A 351 -10.26 2.49 2.25
CA THR A 351 -11.57 1.84 2.41
C THR A 351 -11.70 0.65 1.48
N PHE A 352 -12.27 -0.44 1.96
CA PHE A 352 -12.71 -1.54 1.13
C PHE A 352 -14.04 -1.18 0.44
N ALA A 353 -14.03 -1.18 -0.90
CA ALA A 353 -15.18 -0.86 -1.76
C ALA A 353 -15.87 0.49 -1.47
N GLY A 354 -15.20 1.43 -0.79
CA GLY A 354 -15.80 2.70 -0.37
C GLY A 354 -16.79 2.58 0.80
N LEU A 355 -16.92 1.39 1.41
CA LEU A 355 -17.89 1.10 2.46
C LEU A 355 -17.26 1.12 3.86
N PHE A 356 -16.16 0.39 4.04
CA PHE A 356 -15.55 0.19 5.36
C PHE A 356 -14.07 0.59 5.33
N VAL A 357 -13.63 1.33 6.34
CA VAL A 357 -12.19 1.60 6.54
C VAL A 357 -11.47 0.29 6.85
N ILE A 358 -10.31 0.09 6.23
CA ILE A 358 -9.48 -1.10 6.47
C ILE A 358 -8.88 -1.00 7.87
N THR A 359 -9.47 -1.72 8.81
CA THR A 359 -9.03 -1.83 10.21
C THR A 359 -8.58 -3.27 10.51
N PRO A 360 -7.85 -3.50 11.62
CA PRO A 360 -7.53 -4.86 12.06
C PRO A 360 -8.77 -5.74 12.19
N SER A 361 -9.88 -5.17 12.70
CA SER A 361 -11.15 -5.88 12.87
C SER A 361 -11.74 -6.34 11.53
N PHE A 362 -11.74 -5.47 10.51
CA PHE A 362 -12.20 -5.84 9.16
C PHE A 362 -11.43 -7.04 8.60
N VAL A 363 -10.11 -7.03 8.77
CA VAL A 363 -9.22 -8.08 8.25
C VAL A 363 -9.44 -9.40 8.98
N SER A 364 -9.60 -9.34 10.30
CA SER A 364 -9.96 -10.51 11.12
C SER A 364 -11.29 -11.10 10.67
N SER A 365 -12.34 -10.28 10.53
CA SER A 365 -13.65 -10.73 10.04
C SER A 365 -13.56 -11.35 8.65
N LEU A 366 -12.83 -10.73 7.72
CA LEU A 366 -12.64 -11.28 6.37
C LEU A 366 -11.90 -12.63 6.41
N ALA A 367 -10.88 -12.76 7.25
CA ALA A 367 -10.14 -14.01 7.43
C ALA A 367 -11.03 -15.11 8.02
N THR A 368 -11.84 -14.79 9.03
CA THR A 368 -12.81 -15.72 9.63
C THR A 368 -13.83 -16.18 8.60
N ILE A 369 -14.46 -15.26 7.85
CA ILE A 369 -15.43 -15.60 6.81
C ILE A 369 -14.78 -16.49 5.74
N SER A 370 -13.56 -16.14 5.29
CA SER A 370 -12.83 -16.91 4.28
C SER A 370 -12.49 -18.32 4.78
N LEU A 371 -12.13 -18.45 6.06
CA LEU A 371 -11.86 -19.74 6.70
C LEU A 371 -13.14 -20.57 6.82
N THR A 372 -14.24 -19.99 7.32
CA THR A 372 -15.54 -20.67 7.45
C THR A 372 -16.03 -21.15 6.09
N LEU A 373 -15.99 -20.30 5.06
CA LEU A 373 -16.36 -20.69 3.69
C LEU A 373 -15.41 -21.77 3.13
N GLY A 374 -14.11 -21.64 3.37
CA GLY A 374 -13.12 -22.61 2.93
C GLY A 374 -13.29 -24.00 3.55
N LEU A 375 -13.80 -24.07 4.79
CA LEU A 375 -14.13 -25.32 5.47
C LEU A 375 -15.51 -25.88 5.05
N ALA A 376 -16.49 -25.01 4.79
CA ALA A 376 -17.85 -25.42 4.45
C ALA A 376 -17.99 -25.87 2.98
N ILE A 377 -17.34 -25.19 2.03
CA ILE A 377 -17.49 -25.45 0.58
C ILE A 377 -17.17 -26.89 0.19
N PRO A 378 -16.07 -27.52 0.64
CA PRO A 378 -15.80 -28.92 0.34
C PRO A 378 -16.90 -29.89 0.79
N SER A 379 -17.65 -29.56 1.85
CA SER A 379 -18.78 -30.37 2.33
C SER A 379 -20.07 -30.20 1.52
N LEU A 380 -20.19 -29.12 0.72
CA LEU A 380 -21.36 -28.85 -0.12
C LEU A 380 -21.23 -29.41 -1.54
N PHE A 381 -20.00 -29.62 -2.01
CA PHE A 381 -19.70 -30.12 -3.36
C PHE A 381 -19.27 -31.61 -3.39
N ARG A 382 -19.35 -32.28 -2.24
CA ARG A 382 -19.14 -33.72 -2.08
C ARG A 382 -20.47 -34.38 -1.75
#